data_AF-H2YMN8-F1
#
_entry.id   AF-H2YMN8-F1
#
_cell.length_a   1.000
_cell.length_b   1.000
_cell.length_c   1.000
_cell.angle_alpha   90.00
_cell.angle_beta   90.00
_cell.angle_gamma   90.00
#
_symmetry.space_group_name_H-M   'P 1'
#
loop_
_entity.id
_entity.type
_entity.pdbx_description
1 polymer ?
#
loop_
_entity_poly.entity_id
_entity_poly.type
_entity_poly.pdbx_seq_one_letter_code
_entity_poly.pdbx_strand_id
1 'polypeptide(L)'
;MKILLLLLACIAAANALSYGSGYGYCGYKRYSYCTGYRRYIVYPKPQVYCYQIQYKSNWCSYKYYEPILHVYPGEDCGKEGWTEKSNDDVKIEMENLLKEALQKIAGKMLASKLAFAQKLAAAIQSYKDQYKTNMTKYFAYYIECAKTDEDKAKLIAQRDDAIKTYNEELEKKRTEALSKCSADILAKIKTITEYHQKLLDGAVKCLATRSEKINTYVQELVNKCISHVSEFTKYHMAILEKKKAYYRAVLDKVHGDADWEKAKVDAVIQVYHDQEVAKINTLVQAYAQKLVAYKLKLISYYRCAYRCYMSNSCLRFYKKSYYSSCRSLGCWYRYTSSYCVVRSCLRPFYYPFSPVSFKGLKTCAVAAVVRDGAFIKEHELKMEEAIKEYIKKFGEWKTKWAQYHTEYCNKYNEIIKQRHEWHIKYVTSQYICINNSEELTDEQKAEIAKLTQELKDKRVAAVLAYKTKLVALLVDCTAKFTKSIGEYREKVKAYIKTIGDNYDACVKKRTDSIAAYRTKLVTYYQAKKDAMYDSIVELKFAHLDSYKKFLKTFHDGDDLPTEVNTMVVAYTGKLVSYCNDLLAKC
;
A
#
# COMPACT_ATOMS: atom_id res chain seq x y z
N MET A 1 -29.58 -22.38 101.35
CA MET A 1 -29.72 -23.73 101.96
C MET A 1 -29.00 -24.84 101.18
N LYS A 2 -29.18 -25.01 99.85
CA LYS A 2 -28.47 -26.07 99.08
C LYS A 2 -26.93 -25.94 99.06
N ILE A 3 -26.40 -24.71 99.02
CA ILE A 3 -24.95 -24.43 99.08
C ILE A 3 -24.37 -24.68 100.48
N LEU A 4 -25.19 -24.44 101.52
CA LEU A 4 -24.83 -24.70 102.92
C LEU A 4 -24.73 -26.20 103.20
N LEU A 5 -25.61 -27.02 102.59
CA LEU A 5 -25.55 -28.48 102.61
C LEU A 5 -24.31 -29.04 101.91
N LEU A 6 -23.88 -28.42 100.80
CA LEU A 6 -22.66 -28.80 100.08
C LEU A 6 -21.39 -28.44 100.87
N LEU A 7 -21.36 -27.26 101.51
CA LEU A 7 -20.28 -26.87 102.42
C LEU A 7 -20.24 -27.76 103.67
N LEU A 8 -21.37 -28.10 104.25
CA LEU A 8 -21.45 -29.05 105.36
C LEU A 8 -21.03 -30.47 104.95
N ALA A 9 -21.36 -30.91 103.74
CA ALA A 9 -20.89 -32.19 103.21
C ALA A 9 -19.37 -32.19 102.92
N CYS A 10 -18.82 -31.07 102.47
CA CYS A 10 -17.37 -30.91 102.30
C CYS A 10 -16.63 -30.80 103.63
N ILE A 11 -17.22 -30.15 104.65
CA ILE A 11 -16.68 -30.12 106.02
C ILE A 11 -16.82 -31.50 106.68
N ALA A 12 -17.91 -32.23 106.45
CA ALA A 12 -18.07 -33.61 106.92
C ALA A 12 -17.10 -34.59 106.23
N ALA A 13 -16.83 -34.42 104.93
CA ALA A 13 -15.83 -35.20 104.21
C ALA A 13 -14.40 -34.83 104.61
N ALA A 14 -14.12 -33.55 104.86
CA ALA A 14 -12.83 -33.09 105.37
C ALA A 14 -12.60 -33.56 106.82
N ASN A 15 -13.64 -33.56 107.66
CA ASN A 15 -13.58 -34.10 109.02
C ASN A 15 -13.52 -35.64 109.02
N ALA A 16 -14.14 -36.34 108.06
CA ALA A 16 -14.00 -37.79 107.91
C ALA A 16 -12.59 -38.20 107.42
N LEU A 17 -11.90 -37.34 106.68
CA LEU A 17 -10.50 -37.52 106.26
C LEU A 17 -9.49 -37.06 107.33
N SER A 18 -9.84 -36.11 108.20
CA SER A 18 -8.99 -35.63 109.31
C SER A 18 -9.20 -36.38 110.64
N TYR A 19 -10.30 -37.13 110.80
CA TYR A 19 -10.51 -38.11 111.88
C TYR A 19 -10.09 -39.54 111.50
N GLY A 20 -9.35 -39.71 110.39
CA GLY A 20 -8.62 -40.94 110.06
C GLY A 20 -7.25 -41.06 110.75
N SER A 21 -6.82 -40.05 111.50
CA SER A 21 -5.63 -40.10 112.37
C SER A 21 -5.92 -39.41 113.71
N GLY A 22 -6.60 -40.11 114.61
CA GLY A 22 -6.72 -39.61 115.97
C GLY A 22 -7.69 -40.42 116.80
N TYR A 23 -7.16 -41.49 117.39
CA TYR A 23 -7.73 -42.26 118.51
C TYR A 23 -9.09 -42.94 118.30
N GLY A 24 -9.08 -44.27 118.20
CA GLY A 24 -10.25 -45.07 118.55
C GLY A 24 -10.32 -46.44 117.91
N TYR A 25 -9.90 -47.47 118.65
CA TYR A 25 -10.28 -48.88 118.48
C TYR A 25 -9.78 -49.63 117.25
N CYS A 26 -8.50 -49.97 117.34
CA CYS A 26 -7.97 -51.25 116.88
C CYS A 26 -8.70 -52.40 117.60
N GLY A 27 -9.69 -53.00 116.93
CA GLY A 27 -10.15 -54.35 117.23
C GLY A 27 -9.05 -55.34 116.85
N TYR A 28 -8.40 -55.92 117.86
CA TYR A 28 -7.58 -57.13 117.76
C TYR A 28 -6.54 -57.18 116.63
N LYS A 29 -5.53 -56.30 116.68
CA LYS A 29 -4.16 -56.67 116.30
C LYS A 29 -3.18 -55.70 116.97
N ARG A 30 -2.64 -56.18 118.10
CA ARG A 30 -1.59 -55.59 118.95
C ARG A 30 -0.76 -54.48 118.28
N TYR A 31 -0.83 -53.30 118.89
CA TYR A 31 0.27 -52.37 119.13
C TYR A 31 1.67 -52.98 118.86
N SER A 32 2.23 -52.68 117.70
CA SER A 32 3.68 -52.59 117.51
C SER A 32 3.99 -51.15 117.15
N TYR A 33 4.11 -50.31 118.17
CA TYR A 33 5.07 -49.23 118.04
C TYR A 33 6.43 -49.92 117.95
N CYS A 34 7.04 -49.86 116.78
CA CYS A 34 8.48 -50.04 116.65
C CYS A 34 9.06 -51.39 117.10
N THR A 35 8.57 -52.51 116.56
CA THR A 35 9.31 -53.78 116.67
C THR A 35 9.87 -54.16 115.30
N GLY A 36 11.20 -54.22 115.19
CA GLY A 36 11.88 -54.78 114.02
C GLY A 36 12.64 -53.80 113.12
N TYR A 37 13.35 -54.37 112.14
CA TYR A 37 14.10 -53.67 111.09
C TYR A 37 13.26 -52.68 110.25
N ARG A 38 11.93 -52.67 110.39
CA ARG A 38 11.01 -51.82 109.62
C ARG A 38 11.23 -50.32 109.79
N ARG A 39 11.90 -49.87 110.87
CA ARG A 39 12.32 -48.46 111.05
C ARG A 39 13.33 -47.97 110.00
N TYR A 40 14.01 -48.88 109.30
CA TYR A 40 15.00 -48.55 108.29
C TYR A 40 14.41 -48.50 106.86
N ILE A 41 13.12 -48.74 106.68
CA ILE A 41 12.44 -48.64 105.37
C ILE A 41 12.22 -47.15 105.05
N VAL A 42 13.12 -46.58 104.23
CA VAL A 42 13.06 -45.17 103.81
C VAL A 42 13.03 -45.10 102.28
N TYR A 43 11.88 -44.76 101.70
CA TYR A 43 11.76 -44.61 100.25
C TYR A 43 12.32 -43.27 99.74
N PRO A 44 12.76 -43.21 98.46
CA PRO A 44 13.11 -41.96 97.82
C PRO A 44 11.96 -40.94 97.87
N LYS A 45 12.31 -39.66 98.07
CA LYS A 45 11.32 -38.57 98.02
C LYS A 45 10.61 -38.58 96.65
N PRO A 46 9.31 -38.22 96.58
CA PRO A 46 8.57 -38.19 95.31
C PRO A 46 9.25 -37.41 94.19
N GLN A 47 9.97 -36.34 94.55
CA GLN A 47 10.75 -35.49 93.64
C GLN A 47 11.83 -36.25 92.84
N VAL A 48 12.36 -37.35 93.36
CA VAL A 48 13.37 -38.19 92.67
C VAL A 48 12.77 -38.85 91.43
N TYR A 49 11.47 -39.13 91.43
CA TYR A 49 10.74 -39.72 90.32
C TYR A 49 10.20 -38.65 89.33
N CYS A 50 10.35 -37.36 89.65
CA CYS A 50 9.95 -36.28 88.76
C CYS A 50 11.04 -36.00 87.71
N TYR A 51 10.62 -35.83 86.46
CA TYR A 51 11.49 -35.49 85.34
C TYR A 51 11.15 -34.10 84.80
N GLN A 52 12.18 -33.42 84.29
CA GLN A 52 12.01 -32.19 83.52
C GLN A 52 12.44 -32.46 82.08
N ILE A 53 11.45 -32.71 81.21
CA ILE A 53 11.69 -32.77 79.77
C ILE A 53 11.72 -31.32 79.26
N GLN A 54 12.78 -30.94 78.55
CA GLN A 54 12.89 -29.60 77.94
C GLN A 54 11.97 -29.47 76.72
N TYR A 55 10.65 -29.49 76.92
CA TYR A 55 9.71 -29.16 75.87
C TYR A 55 9.69 -27.63 75.67
N LYS A 56 10.01 -27.19 74.46
CA LYS A 56 9.90 -25.78 74.09
C LYS A 56 8.61 -25.55 73.31
N SER A 57 7.74 -24.67 73.81
CA SER A 57 6.47 -24.32 73.16
C SER A 57 6.67 -23.73 71.75
N ASN A 58 7.83 -23.15 71.46
CA ASN A 58 8.16 -22.63 70.13
C ASN A 58 8.29 -23.72 69.05
N TRP A 59 8.44 -25.01 69.41
CA TRP A 59 8.42 -26.13 68.46
C TRP A 59 7.04 -26.36 67.83
N CYS A 60 5.98 -25.80 68.40
CA CYS A 60 4.65 -25.78 67.80
C CYS A 60 4.28 -24.37 67.31
N SER A 61 5.28 -23.59 66.89
CA SER A 61 5.13 -22.23 66.39
C SER A 61 5.88 -22.05 65.08
N TYR A 62 5.31 -21.23 64.19
CA TYR A 62 5.88 -20.97 62.88
C TYR A 62 7.25 -20.31 62.94
N LYS A 63 7.51 -19.48 63.97
CA LYS A 63 8.79 -18.78 64.15
C LYS A 63 9.99 -19.72 64.21
N TYR A 64 9.79 -20.95 64.68
CA TYR A 64 10.86 -21.96 64.70
C TYR A 64 11.18 -22.50 63.29
N TYR A 65 10.18 -22.56 62.41
CA TYR A 65 10.30 -23.14 61.08
C TYR A 65 10.50 -22.09 59.98
N GLU A 66 10.22 -20.81 60.25
CA GLU A 66 10.40 -19.68 59.33
C GLU A 66 11.81 -19.61 58.70
N PRO A 67 12.92 -19.84 59.43
CA PRO A 67 14.26 -19.84 58.83
C PRO A 67 14.55 -21.05 57.95
N ILE A 68 13.79 -22.14 58.12
CA ILE A 68 14.02 -23.44 57.47
C ILE A 68 13.10 -23.58 56.26
N LEU A 69 11.86 -23.09 56.34
CA LEU A 69 10.89 -23.10 55.26
C LEU A 69 11.08 -21.87 54.39
N HIS A 70 11.67 -22.08 53.22
CA HIS A 70 12.01 -21.02 52.27
C HIS A 70 10.79 -20.36 51.62
N VAL A 71 11.00 -19.12 51.14
CA VAL A 71 10.05 -18.42 50.27
C VAL A 71 10.06 -19.05 48.88
N TYR A 72 8.88 -19.31 48.33
CA TYR A 72 8.73 -19.86 46.98
C TYR A 72 8.00 -18.88 46.06
N PRO A 73 8.42 -18.66 44.79
CA PRO A 73 9.67 -19.15 44.21
C PRO A 73 10.90 -18.57 44.91
N GLY A 74 12.04 -19.25 44.76
CA GLY A 74 13.30 -18.91 45.41
C GLY A 74 13.80 -17.50 45.11
N GLU A 75 14.86 -17.09 45.82
CA GLU A 75 15.44 -15.73 45.73
C GLU A 75 16.04 -15.41 44.36
N ASP A 76 16.37 -16.44 43.58
CA ASP A 76 16.87 -16.37 42.22
C ASP A 76 15.77 -16.13 41.16
N CYS A 77 14.49 -16.14 41.56
CA CYS A 77 13.39 -15.90 40.64
C CYS A 77 13.52 -14.53 39.96
N GLY A 78 13.59 -14.55 38.63
CA GLY A 78 13.74 -13.36 37.78
C GLY A 78 15.16 -13.14 37.26
N LYS A 79 16.12 -13.99 37.66
CA LYS A 79 17.45 -14.08 37.03
C LYS A 79 17.40 -14.94 35.76
N GLU A 80 18.33 -14.69 34.85
CA GLU A 80 18.45 -15.43 33.59
C GLU A 80 18.82 -16.90 33.86
N GLY A 81 18.19 -17.84 33.14
CA GLY A 81 18.39 -19.29 33.35
C GLY A 81 17.62 -19.90 34.52
N TRP A 82 16.84 -19.12 35.27
CA TRP A 82 16.03 -19.64 36.36
C TRP A 82 14.92 -20.60 35.89
N THR A 83 14.81 -21.76 36.55
CA THR A 83 13.74 -22.73 36.36
C THR A 83 12.97 -22.95 37.66
N GLU A 84 11.66 -22.97 37.52
CA GLU A 84 10.74 -23.15 38.64
C GLU A 84 10.70 -24.63 39.06
N LYS A 85 11.01 -24.94 40.33
CA LYS A 85 10.78 -26.27 40.91
C LYS A 85 9.29 -26.62 40.84
N SER A 86 8.96 -27.88 40.59
CA SER A 86 7.58 -28.32 40.58
C SER A 86 6.95 -28.22 41.98
N ASN A 87 5.62 -28.11 42.06
CA ASN A 87 4.93 -28.08 43.35
C ASN A 87 5.20 -29.36 44.18
N ASP A 88 5.37 -30.50 43.52
CA ASP A 88 5.67 -31.78 44.18
C ASP A 88 7.09 -31.80 44.75
N ASP A 89 8.08 -31.28 44.01
CA ASP A 89 9.46 -31.17 44.49
C ASP A 89 9.54 -30.25 45.72
N VAL A 90 8.83 -29.12 45.69
CA VAL A 90 8.77 -28.18 46.82
C VAL A 90 8.10 -28.84 48.03
N LYS A 91 7.03 -29.62 47.82
CA LYS A 91 6.38 -30.39 48.89
C LYS A 91 7.35 -31.39 49.51
N ILE A 92 8.07 -32.17 48.70
CA ILE A 92 9.07 -33.14 49.16
C ILE A 92 10.18 -32.45 49.95
N GLU A 93 10.68 -31.32 49.46
CA GLU A 93 11.70 -30.51 50.15
C GLU A 93 11.21 -30.06 51.53
N MET A 94 10.00 -29.51 51.62
CA MET A 94 9.40 -29.10 52.89
C MET A 94 9.19 -30.29 53.85
N GLU A 95 8.73 -31.44 53.34
CA GLU A 95 8.59 -32.67 54.14
C GLU A 95 9.93 -33.11 54.73
N ASN A 96 11.01 -33.08 53.94
CA ASN A 96 12.33 -33.47 54.39
C ASN A 96 12.87 -32.52 55.45
N LEU A 97 12.73 -31.21 55.25
CA LEU A 97 13.13 -30.19 56.22
C LEU A 97 12.38 -30.32 57.56
N LEU A 98 11.09 -30.63 57.51
CA LEU A 98 10.29 -30.89 58.71
C LEU A 98 10.69 -32.19 59.41
N LYS A 99 10.97 -33.27 58.66
CA LYS A 99 11.50 -34.53 59.20
C LYS A 99 12.84 -34.31 59.91
N GLU A 100 13.76 -33.58 59.30
CA GLU A 100 15.05 -33.23 59.92
C GLU A 100 14.87 -32.42 61.21
N ALA A 101 13.96 -31.44 61.19
CA ALA A 101 13.64 -30.66 62.38
C ALA A 101 13.04 -31.53 63.49
N LEU A 102 12.16 -32.47 63.14
CA LEU A 102 11.58 -33.44 64.08
C LEU A 102 12.65 -34.33 64.70
N GLN A 103 13.58 -34.85 63.90
CA GLN A 103 14.72 -35.65 64.38
C GLN A 103 15.58 -34.86 65.38
N LYS A 104 15.91 -33.60 65.06
CA LYS A 104 16.66 -32.72 65.98
C LYS A 104 15.93 -32.49 67.30
N ILE A 105 14.61 -32.35 67.27
CA ILE A 105 13.80 -32.17 68.49
C ILE A 105 13.72 -33.48 69.30
N ALA A 106 13.45 -34.61 68.64
CA ALA A 106 13.39 -35.93 69.26
C ALA A 106 14.72 -36.28 69.94
N GLY A 107 15.86 -36.01 69.29
CA GLY A 107 17.19 -36.20 69.87
C GLY A 107 17.40 -35.41 71.18
N LYS A 108 16.93 -34.16 71.25
CA LYS A 108 17.00 -33.34 72.48
C LYS A 108 16.13 -33.91 73.61
N MET A 109 14.93 -34.41 73.29
CA MET A 109 14.06 -35.06 74.28
C MET A 109 14.64 -36.39 74.77
N LEU A 110 15.21 -37.20 73.86
CA LEU A 110 15.86 -38.47 74.21
C LEU A 110 17.09 -38.26 75.09
N ALA A 111 17.93 -37.25 74.80
CA ALA A 111 19.04 -36.88 75.67
C ALA A 111 18.57 -36.52 77.10
N SER A 112 17.45 -35.79 77.21
CA SER A 112 16.83 -35.46 78.51
C SER A 112 16.35 -36.73 79.25
N LYS A 113 15.76 -37.69 78.54
CA LYS A 113 15.36 -38.99 79.09
C LYS A 113 16.54 -39.79 79.60
N LEU A 114 17.63 -39.87 78.82
CA LEU A 114 18.85 -40.59 79.21
C LEU A 114 19.47 -39.98 80.48
N ALA A 115 19.57 -38.65 80.53
CA ALA A 115 20.06 -37.95 81.72
C ALA A 115 19.18 -38.18 82.95
N PHE A 116 17.85 -38.18 82.78
CA PHE A 116 16.91 -38.54 83.86
C PHE A 116 17.09 -39.98 84.32
N ALA A 117 17.20 -40.94 83.39
CA ALA A 117 17.37 -42.35 83.70
C ALA A 117 18.65 -42.63 84.49
N GLN A 118 19.76 -41.98 84.15
CA GLN A 118 21.02 -42.07 84.88
C GLN A 118 20.90 -41.50 86.31
N LYS A 119 20.31 -40.30 86.45
CA LYS A 119 20.08 -39.70 87.78
C LYS A 119 19.18 -40.56 88.66
N LEU A 120 18.10 -41.09 88.09
CA LEU A 120 17.16 -41.97 88.79
C LEU A 120 17.83 -43.28 89.21
N ALA A 121 18.63 -43.90 88.33
CA ALA A 121 19.37 -45.12 88.64
C ALA A 121 20.38 -44.90 89.77
N ALA A 122 21.17 -43.82 89.73
CA ALA A 122 22.12 -43.48 90.77
C ALA A 122 21.45 -43.21 92.12
N ALA A 123 20.34 -42.47 92.12
CA ALA A 123 19.57 -42.21 93.34
C ALA A 123 19.02 -43.53 93.92
N ILE A 124 18.35 -44.35 93.11
CA ILE A 124 17.80 -45.64 93.55
C ILE A 124 18.88 -46.56 94.09
N GLN A 125 20.04 -46.64 93.42
CA GLN A 125 21.16 -47.45 93.89
C GLN A 125 21.65 -47.00 95.28
N SER A 126 21.77 -45.68 95.51
CA SER A 126 22.13 -45.14 96.82
C SER A 126 21.13 -45.55 97.92
N TYR A 127 19.82 -45.52 97.64
CA TYR A 127 18.80 -45.98 98.59
C TYR A 127 18.84 -47.49 98.83
N LYS A 128 19.13 -48.30 97.80
CA LYS A 128 19.33 -49.75 97.96
C LYS A 128 20.54 -50.06 98.84
N ASP A 129 21.65 -49.37 98.62
CA ASP A 129 22.89 -49.57 99.36
C ASP A 129 22.72 -49.14 100.83
N GLN A 130 22.11 -47.98 101.08
CA GLN A 130 21.78 -47.53 102.43
C GLN A 130 20.86 -48.53 103.15
N TYR A 131 19.82 -49.02 102.48
CA TYR A 131 18.91 -50.02 103.06
C TYR A 131 19.63 -51.33 103.37
N LYS A 132 20.45 -51.83 102.44
CA LYS A 132 21.29 -53.02 102.64
C LYS A 132 22.24 -52.86 103.82
N THR A 133 22.93 -51.73 103.94
CA THR A 133 23.81 -51.45 105.08
C THR A 133 23.05 -51.42 106.40
N ASN A 134 21.89 -50.78 106.43
CA ASN A 134 21.06 -50.68 107.63
C ASN A 134 20.48 -52.04 108.04
N MET A 135 19.98 -52.83 107.08
CA MET A 135 19.51 -54.20 107.32
C MET A 135 20.63 -55.09 107.85
N THR A 136 21.81 -55.07 107.22
CA THR A 136 22.95 -55.88 107.66
C THR A 136 23.38 -55.50 109.08
N LYS A 137 23.47 -54.20 109.41
CA LYS A 137 23.79 -53.75 110.77
C LYS A 137 22.73 -54.17 111.79
N TYR A 138 21.45 -54.04 111.45
CA TYR A 138 20.37 -54.43 112.34
C TYR A 138 20.41 -55.94 112.64
N PHE A 139 20.55 -56.78 111.61
CA PHE A 139 20.54 -58.23 111.77
C PHE A 139 21.86 -58.79 112.33
N ALA A 140 22.99 -58.07 112.24
CA ALA A 140 24.29 -58.53 112.73
C ALA A 140 24.25 -58.97 114.21
N TYR A 141 23.71 -58.13 115.09
CA TYR A 141 23.57 -58.45 116.51
C TYR A 141 22.69 -59.70 116.75
N TYR A 142 21.56 -59.81 116.06
CA TYR A 142 20.65 -60.96 116.21
C TYR A 142 21.24 -62.26 115.65
N ILE A 143 22.04 -62.18 114.60
CA ILE A 143 22.75 -63.30 113.98
C ILE A 143 23.88 -63.80 114.89
N GLU A 144 24.61 -62.90 115.56
CA GLU A 144 25.66 -63.25 116.53
C GLU A 144 25.12 -63.86 117.82
N CYS A 145 23.94 -63.43 118.28
CA CYS A 145 23.29 -63.97 119.48
C CYS A 145 22.47 -65.25 119.25
N ALA A 146 22.42 -65.78 118.03
CA ALA A 146 21.69 -67.02 117.71
C ALA A 146 22.37 -68.25 118.34
N LYS A 147 21.60 -69.09 119.05
CA LYS A 147 22.13 -70.26 119.78
C LYS A 147 22.32 -71.51 118.91
N THR A 148 21.72 -71.54 117.73
CA THR A 148 21.77 -72.67 116.79
C THR A 148 22.09 -72.18 115.37
N ASP A 149 22.74 -73.03 114.57
CA ASP A 149 23.04 -72.71 113.16
C ASP A 149 21.77 -72.58 112.31
N GLU A 150 20.70 -73.29 112.66
CA GLU A 150 19.39 -73.19 112.00
C GLU A 150 18.72 -71.82 112.23
N ASP A 151 18.79 -71.27 113.44
CA ASP A 151 18.23 -69.95 113.74
C ASP A 151 19.03 -68.84 113.07
N LYS A 152 20.35 -69.02 112.97
CA LYS A 152 21.25 -68.13 112.22
C LYS A 152 20.89 -68.11 110.73
N ALA A 153 20.65 -69.28 110.13
CA ALA A 153 20.24 -69.40 108.73
C ALA A 153 18.88 -68.73 108.47
N LYS A 154 17.90 -68.88 109.38
CA LYS A 154 16.58 -68.22 109.28
C LYS A 154 16.70 -66.69 109.33
N LEU A 155 17.52 -66.14 110.21
CA LEU A 155 17.71 -64.68 110.32
C LEU A 155 18.45 -64.10 109.10
N ILE A 156 19.42 -64.83 108.53
CA ILE A 156 20.07 -64.47 107.27
C ILE A 156 19.05 -64.46 106.13
N ALA A 157 18.23 -65.49 106.02
CA ALA A 157 17.18 -65.57 105.00
C ALA A 157 16.15 -64.43 105.13
N GLN A 158 15.74 -64.08 106.35
CA GLN A 158 14.83 -62.95 106.59
C GLN A 158 15.44 -61.60 106.21
N ARG A 159 16.74 -61.38 106.47
CA ARG A 159 17.46 -60.19 106.04
C ARG A 159 17.49 -60.09 104.51
N ASP A 160 17.88 -61.18 103.85
CA ASP A 160 18.06 -61.21 102.40
C ASP A 160 16.73 -61.09 101.65
N ASP A 161 15.67 -61.71 102.17
CA ASP A 161 14.31 -61.55 101.66
C ASP A 161 13.83 -60.10 101.80
N ALA A 162 14.02 -59.47 102.97
CA ALA A 162 13.65 -58.07 103.17
C ALA A 162 14.43 -57.10 102.27
N ILE A 163 15.72 -57.34 102.02
CA ILE A 163 16.53 -56.58 101.06
C ILE A 163 16.02 -56.80 99.63
N LYS A 164 15.69 -58.05 99.28
CA LYS A 164 15.17 -58.42 97.96
C LYS A 164 13.84 -57.72 97.68
N THR A 165 12.86 -57.81 98.58
CA THR A 165 11.54 -57.17 98.44
C THR A 165 11.67 -55.65 98.26
N TYR A 166 12.50 -54.99 99.07
CA TYR A 166 12.72 -53.55 98.96
C TYR A 166 13.37 -53.16 97.62
N ASN A 167 14.34 -53.93 97.15
CA ASN A 167 14.99 -53.71 95.86
C ASN A 167 14.00 -53.89 94.69
N GLU A 168 13.13 -54.90 94.75
CA GLU A 168 12.08 -55.16 93.75
C GLU A 168 11.06 -54.03 93.69
N GLU A 169 10.61 -53.52 94.83
CA GLU A 169 9.69 -52.36 94.89
C GLU A 169 10.31 -51.08 94.32
N LEU A 170 11.60 -50.83 94.60
CA LEU A 170 12.30 -49.67 94.03
C LEU A 170 12.50 -49.80 92.52
N GLU A 171 12.83 -50.99 92.01
CA GLU A 171 12.92 -51.22 90.56
C GLU A 171 11.56 -51.13 89.86
N LYS A 172 10.48 -51.56 90.51
CA LYS A 172 9.12 -51.36 90.00
C LYS A 172 8.81 -49.87 89.85
N LYS A 173 9.03 -49.07 90.91
CA LYS A 173 8.84 -47.60 90.87
C LYS A 173 9.74 -46.91 89.84
N ARG A 174 10.98 -47.40 89.66
CA ARG A 174 11.90 -46.92 88.61
C ARG A 174 11.32 -47.15 87.22
N THR A 175 10.84 -48.36 86.97
CA THR A 175 10.30 -48.79 85.68
C THR A 175 9.04 -48.00 85.35
N GLU A 176 8.16 -47.80 86.32
CA GLU A 176 6.96 -46.96 86.19
C GLU A 176 7.31 -45.50 85.83
N ALA A 177 8.31 -44.90 86.50
CA ALA A 177 8.73 -43.53 86.22
C ALA A 177 9.36 -43.37 84.82
N LEU A 178 10.19 -44.34 84.38
CA LEU A 178 10.77 -44.34 83.03
C LEU A 178 9.72 -44.58 81.94
N SER A 179 8.74 -45.45 82.20
CA SER A 179 7.59 -45.68 81.32
C SER A 179 6.78 -44.40 81.14
N LYS A 180 6.44 -43.72 82.24
CA LYS A 180 5.70 -42.45 82.22
C LYS A 180 6.45 -41.35 81.45
N CYS A 181 7.76 -41.19 81.70
CA CYS A 181 8.61 -40.26 80.96
C CYS A 181 8.62 -40.55 79.45
N SER A 182 8.65 -41.84 79.07
CA SER A 182 8.61 -42.25 77.66
C SER A 182 7.27 -41.93 77.00
N ALA A 183 6.16 -42.19 77.71
CA ALA A 183 4.82 -41.89 77.24
C ALA A 183 4.63 -40.37 77.02
N ASP A 184 5.11 -39.54 77.95
CA ASP A 184 5.03 -38.08 77.83
C ASP A 184 5.86 -37.55 76.64
N ILE A 185 7.07 -38.08 76.41
CA ILE A 185 7.89 -37.73 75.23
C ILE A 185 7.14 -38.08 73.95
N LEU A 186 6.58 -39.29 73.85
CA LEU A 186 5.83 -39.73 72.68
C LEU A 186 4.61 -38.83 72.43
N ALA A 187 3.89 -38.45 73.49
CA ALA A 187 2.75 -37.53 73.38
C ALA A 187 3.19 -36.14 72.85
N LYS A 188 4.32 -35.61 73.31
CA LYS A 188 4.86 -34.32 72.81
C LYS A 188 5.38 -34.40 71.38
N ILE A 189 6.04 -35.50 71.00
CA ILE A 189 6.45 -35.75 69.61
C ILE A 189 5.22 -35.78 68.71
N LYS A 190 4.15 -36.50 69.11
CA LYS A 190 2.89 -36.55 68.37
C LYS A 190 2.31 -35.15 68.11
N THR A 191 2.28 -34.28 69.12
CA THR A 191 1.81 -32.88 68.96
C THR A 191 2.64 -32.09 67.94
N ILE A 192 3.95 -32.30 67.90
CA ILE A 192 4.84 -31.63 66.92
C ILE A 192 4.60 -32.19 65.51
N THR A 193 4.45 -33.51 65.37
CA THR A 193 4.12 -34.15 64.09
C THR A 193 2.79 -33.66 63.53
N GLU A 194 1.76 -33.56 64.36
CA GLU A 194 0.46 -32.98 63.97
C GLU A 194 0.59 -31.51 63.53
N TYR A 195 1.47 -30.75 64.17
CA TYR A 195 1.77 -29.38 63.75
C TYR A 195 2.51 -29.33 62.40
N HIS A 196 3.47 -30.23 62.17
CA HIS A 196 4.17 -30.36 60.87
C HIS A 196 3.20 -30.69 59.73
N GLN A 197 2.24 -31.58 59.98
CA GLN A 197 1.21 -31.90 58.98
C GLN A 197 0.39 -30.66 58.63
N LYS A 198 -0.02 -29.86 59.63
CA LYS A 198 -0.73 -28.60 59.37
C LYS A 198 0.09 -27.61 58.54
N LEU A 199 1.41 -27.55 58.75
CA LEU A 199 2.29 -26.71 57.94
C LEU A 199 2.34 -27.18 56.48
N LEU A 200 2.43 -28.49 56.26
CA LEU A 200 2.44 -29.08 54.91
C LEU A 200 1.12 -28.87 54.19
N ASP A 201 -0.01 -29.12 54.84
CA ASP A 201 -1.34 -28.91 54.24
C ASP A 201 -1.55 -27.44 53.84
N GLY A 202 -1.09 -26.51 54.69
CA GLY A 202 -1.08 -25.08 54.40
C GLY A 202 -0.18 -24.71 53.21
N ALA A 203 0.99 -25.37 53.10
CA ALA A 203 1.91 -25.18 51.98
C ALA A 203 1.31 -25.63 50.65
N VAL A 204 0.77 -26.84 50.62
CA VAL A 204 0.13 -27.43 49.42
C VAL A 204 -1.03 -26.54 48.97
N LYS A 205 -1.85 -26.05 49.91
CA LYS A 205 -2.94 -25.11 49.58
C LYS A 205 -2.42 -23.79 48.99
N CYS A 206 -1.35 -23.21 49.55
CA CYS A 206 -0.75 -21.98 49.00
C CYS A 206 -0.22 -22.19 47.58
N LEU A 207 0.51 -23.28 47.36
CA LEU A 207 1.08 -23.65 46.06
C LEU A 207 -0.03 -23.88 45.03
N ALA A 208 -1.11 -24.57 45.40
CA ALA A 208 -2.26 -24.80 44.52
C ALA A 208 -2.95 -23.48 44.12
N THR A 209 -3.24 -22.60 45.08
CA THR A 209 -3.83 -21.28 44.79
C THR A 209 -2.92 -20.42 43.90
N ARG A 210 -1.59 -20.50 44.11
CA ARG A 210 -0.62 -19.83 43.24
C ARG A 210 -0.68 -20.35 41.80
N SER A 211 -0.65 -21.67 41.62
CA SER A 211 -0.74 -22.29 40.29
C SER A 211 -2.03 -21.90 39.56
N GLU A 212 -3.16 -21.90 40.26
CA GLU A 212 -4.44 -21.44 39.71
C GLU A 212 -4.35 -19.99 39.20
N LYS A 213 -3.86 -19.05 40.03
CA LYS A 213 -3.73 -17.63 39.66
C LYS A 213 -2.77 -17.39 38.50
N ILE A 214 -1.68 -18.15 38.42
CA ILE A 214 -0.74 -18.09 37.30
C ILE A 214 -1.41 -18.61 36.02
N ASN A 215 -2.12 -19.73 36.10
CA ASN A 215 -2.81 -20.33 34.96
C ASN A 215 -3.91 -19.40 34.41
N THR A 216 -4.72 -18.79 35.27
CA THR A 216 -5.72 -17.79 34.87
C THR A 216 -5.07 -16.62 34.12
N TYR A 217 -3.98 -16.06 34.65
CA TYR A 217 -3.25 -14.98 33.99
C TYR A 217 -2.67 -15.39 32.64
N VAL A 218 -2.08 -16.59 32.56
CA VAL A 218 -1.55 -17.14 31.30
C VAL A 218 -2.67 -17.24 30.25
N GLN A 219 -3.83 -17.77 30.61
CA GLN A 219 -4.99 -17.88 29.71
C GLN A 219 -5.49 -16.51 29.25
N GLU A 220 -5.67 -15.55 30.18
CA GLU A 220 -6.08 -14.18 29.85
C GLU A 220 -5.09 -13.50 28.91
N LEU A 221 -3.78 -13.68 29.14
CA LEU A 221 -2.74 -13.10 28.31
C LEU A 221 -2.68 -13.73 26.91
N VAL A 222 -2.87 -15.06 26.82
CA VAL A 222 -2.98 -15.77 25.53
C VAL A 222 -4.17 -15.24 24.73
N ASN A 223 -5.34 -15.11 25.35
CA ASN A 223 -6.53 -14.58 24.68
C ASN A 223 -6.33 -13.13 24.20
N LYS A 224 -5.66 -12.29 25.00
CA LYS A 224 -5.29 -10.92 24.58
C LYS A 224 -4.34 -10.91 23.38
N CYS A 225 -3.31 -11.76 23.38
CA CYS A 225 -2.40 -11.87 22.23
C CYS A 225 -3.14 -12.30 20.95
N ILE A 226 -4.06 -13.28 21.05
CA ILE A 226 -4.89 -13.73 19.91
C ILE A 226 -5.75 -12.58 19.39
N SER A 227 -6.42 -11.85 20.29
CA SER A 227 -7.24 -10.68 19.94
C SER A 227 -6.44 -9.61 19.21
N HIS A 228 -5.23 -9.27 19.68
CA HIS A 228 -4.37 -8.29 19.01
C HIS A 228 -3.93 -8.73 17.61
N VAL A 229 -3.57 -10.01 17.42
CA VAL A 229 -3.24 -10.52 16.08
C VAL A 229 -4.46 -10.44 15.16
N SER A 230 -5.64 -10.79 15.65
CA SER A 230 -6.88 -10.71 14.87
C SER A 230 -7.23 -9.28 14.45
N GLU A 231 -7.14 -8.32 15.38
CA GLU A 231 -7.36 -6.89 15.09
C GLU A 231 -6.35 -6.34 14.09
N PHE A 232 -5.07 -6.72 14.24
CA PHE A 232 -4.01 -6.33 13.32
C PHE A 232 -4.28 -6.84 11.90
N THR A 233 -4.66 -8.10 11.74
CA THR A 233 -5.04 -8.69 10.45
C THR A 233 -6.24 -7.97 9.85
N LYS A 234 -7.30 -7.75 10.64
CA LYS A 234 -8.52 -7.07 10.19
C LYS A 234 -8.24 -5.66 9.67
N TYR A 235 -7.38 -4.91 10.37
CA TYR A 235 -6.99 -3.56 9.97
C TYR A 235 -6.25 -3.55 8.62
N HIS A 236 -5.27 -4.43 8.43
CA HIS A 236 -4.50 -4.50 7.18
C HIS A 236 -5.34 -4.96 6.00
N MET A 237 -6.24 -5.93 6.20
CA MET A 237 -7.18 -6.37 5.17
C MET A 237 -8.15 -5.24 4.78
N ALA A 238 -8.64 -4.45 5.73
CA ALA A 238 -9.49 -3.30 5.42
C ALA A 238 -8.75 -2.21 4.60
N ILE A 239 -7.45 -2.03 4.82
CA ILE A 239 -6.61 -1.15 3.98
C ILE A 239 -6.44 -1.73 2.59
N LEU A 240 -6.20 -3.04 2.46
CA LEU A 240 -6.09 -3.71 1.18
C LEU A 240 -7.35 -3.53 0.33
N GLU A 241 -8.54 -3.68 0.91
CA GLU A 241 -9.79 -3.46 0.16
C GLU A 241 -9.91 -2.02 -0.38
N LYS A 242 -9.44 -1.02 0.39
CA LYS A 242 -9.38 0.37 -0.10
C LYS A 242 -8.38 0.53 -1.24
N LYS A 243 -7.20 -0.08 -1.15
CA LYS A 243 -6.19 -0.08 -2.23
C LYS A 243 -6.70 -0.77 -3.50
N LYS A 244 -7.40 -1.89 -3.34
CA LYS A 244 -8.02 -2.66 -4.42
C LYS A 244 -9.07 -1.83 -5.17
N ALA A 245 -9.94 -1.14 -4.43
CA ALA A 245 -10.93 -0.23 -5.02
C ALA A 245 -10.28 0.93 -5.77
N TYR A 246 -9.22 1.53 -5.21
CA TYR A 246 -8.47 2.59 -5.89
C TYR A 246 -7.80 2.08 -7.18
N TYR A 247 -7.14 0.92 -7.15
CA TYR A 247 -6.47 0.37 -8.32
C TYR A 247 -7.47 0.11 -9.46
N ARG A 248 -8.65 -0.45 -9.15
CA ARG A 248 -9.73 -0.60 -10.13
C ARG A 248 -10.16 0.75 -10.73
N ALA A 249 -10.43 1.75 -9.89
CA ALA A 249 -10.81 3.07 -10.38
C ALA A 249 -9.75 3.73 -11.28
N VAL A 250 -8.46 3.46 -11.06
CA VAL A 250 -7.39 3.93 -11.95
C VAL A 250 -7.41 3.18 -13.27
N LEU A 251 -7.59 1.85 -13.27
CA LEU A 251 -7.70 1.06 -14.49
C LEU A 251 -8.91 1.51 -15.33
N ASP A 252 -10.08 1.65 -14.72
CA ASP A 252 -11.30 2.15 -15.38
C ASP A 252 -11.04 3.47 -16.10
N LYS A 253 -10.28 4.38 -15.46
CA LYS A 253 -9.89 5.67 -16.05
C LYS A 253 -8.91 5.53 -17.22
N VAL A 254 -7.92 4.66 -17.13
CA VAL A 254 -6.93 4.41 -18.20
C VAL A 254 -7.59 3.75 -19.41
N HIS A 255 -8.53 2.85 -19.16
CA HIS A 255 -9.26 2.12 -20.18
C HIS A 255 -10.40 2.96 -20.77
N GLY A 256 -10.92 3.95 -20.04
CA GLY A 256 -11.98 4.86 -20.46
C GLY A 256 -13.39 4.26 -20.38
N ASP A 257 -13.51 3.02 -19.91
CA ASP A 257 -14.75 2.26 -19.76
C ASP A 257 -14.55 1.21 -18.66
N ALA A 258 -15.45 1.19 -17.67
CA ALA A 258 -15.39 0.30 -16.51
C ALA A 258 -15.79 -1.15 -16.84
N ASP A 259 -16.50 -1.36 -17.95
CA ASP A 259 -16.90 -2.71 -18.40
C ASP A 259 -15.94 -3.31 -19.43
N TRP A 260 -14.91 -2.56 -19.83
CA TRP A 260 -13.91 -3.03 -20.80
C TRP A 260 -13.13 -4.22 -20.24
N GLU A 261 -13.25 -5.38 -20.90
CA GLU A 261 -12.49 -6.60 -20.56
C GLU A 261 -12.56 -6.95 -19.06
N LYS A 262 -13.73 -6.74 -18.46
CA LYS A 262 -13.97 -6.87 -17.02
C LYS A 262 -13.38 -8.12 -16.38
N ALA A 263 -13.52 -9.29 -17.03
CA ALA A 263 -12.96 -10.53 -16.53
C ALA A 263 -11.41 -10.50 -16.42
N LYS A 264 -10.73 -9.88 -17.40
CA LYS A 264 -9.26 -9.71 -17.37
C LYS A 264 -8.84 -8.70 -16.30
N VAL A 265 -9.59 -7.60 -16.16
CA VAL A 265 -9.36 -6.59 -15.11
C VAL A 265 -9.53 -7.22 -13.73
N ASP A 266 -10.59 -7.99 -13.52
CA ASP A 266 -10.86 -8.69 -12.26
C ASP A 266 -9.74 -9.69 -11.91
N ALA A 267 -9.22 -10.42 -12.90
CA ALA A 267 -8.07 -11.31 -12.71
C ALA A 267 -6.80 -10.54 -12.29
N VAL A 268 -6.50 -9.40 -12.92
CA VAL A 268 -5.36 -8.54 -12.55
C VAL A 268 -5.50 -7.99 -11.14
N ILE A 269 -6.69 -7.54 -10.78
CA ILE A 269 -7.01 -7.07 -9.43
C ILE A 269 -6.88 -8.20 -8.41
N GLN A 270 -7.23 -9.44 -8.77
CA GLN A 270 -7.08 -10.60 -7.91
C GLN A 270 -5.60 -10.95 -7.67
N VAL A 271 -4.77 -10.92 -8.71
CA VAL A 271 -3.31 -11.12 -8.56
C VAL A 271 -2.70 -10.08 -7.62
N TYR A 272 -3.10 -8.81 -7.77
CA TYR A 272 -2.70 -7.74 -6.85
C TYR A 272 -3.12 -8.03 -5.40
N HIS A 273 -4.37 -8.47 -5.22
CA HIS A 273 -4.90 -8.84 -3.90
C HIS A 273 -4.07 -9.96 -3.27
N ASP A 274 -3.79 -11.03 -4.00
CA ASP A 274 -3.04 -12.18 -3.50
C ASP A 274 -1.59 -11.81 -3.13
N GLN A 275 -0.93 -10.97 -3.94
CA GLN A 275 0.41 -10.44 -3.66
C GLN A 275 0.44 -9.63 -2.35
N GLU A 276 -0.52 -8.72 -2.15
CA GLU A 276 -0.59 -7.93 -0.91
C GLU A 276 -1.02 -8.78 0.30
N VAL A 277 -1.90 -9.78 0.13
CA VAL A 277 -2.26 -10.74 1.20
C VAL A 277 -1.02 -11.52 1.67
N ALA A 278 -0.15 -11.95 0.76
CA ALA A 278 1.10 -12.62 1.12
C ALA A 278 2.04 -11.73 1.98
N LYS A 279 2.14 -10.44 1.62
CA LYS A 279 2.89 -9.44 2.42
C LYS A 279 2.26 -9.23 3.79
N ILE A 280 0.94 -9.09 3.86
CA ILE A 280 0.19 -8.95 5.12
C ILE A 280 0.42 -10.18 6.00
N ASN A 281 0.34 -11.40 5.46
CA ASN A 281 0.57 -12.63 6.20
C ASN A 281 1.99 -12.69 6.80
N THR A 282 3.00 -12.27 6.04
CA THR A 282 4.38 -12.15 6.55
C THR A 282 4.47 -11.18 7.74
N LEU A 283 3.79 -10.02 7.66
CA LEU A 283 3.73 -9.06 8.76
C LEU A 283 2.98 -9.60 9.98
N VAL A 284 1.86 -10.30 9.77
CA VAL A 284 1.06 -10.95 10.82
C VAL A 284 1.90 -12.00 11.56
N GLN A 285 2.65 -12.83 10.83
CA GLN A 285 3.55 -13.83 11.42
C GLN A 285 4.65 -13.18 12.26
N ALA A 286 5.31 -12.14 11.73
CA ALA A 286 6.34 -11.40 12.46
C ALA A 286 5.79 -10.73 13.74
N TYR A 287 4.58 -10.19 13.67
CA TYR A 287 3.88 -9.60 14.82
C TYR A 287 3.54 -10.67 15.88
N ALA A 288 2.99 -11.81 15.46
CA ALA A 288 2.67 -12.92 16.34
C ALA A 288 3.91 -13.46 17.07
N GLN A 289 5.04 -13.65 16.36
CA GLN A 289 6.31 -14.09 16.95
C GLN A 289 6.80 -13.12 18.04
N LYS A 290 6.74 -11.81 17.79
CA LYS A 290 7.09 -10.80 18.80
C LYS A 290 6.18 -10.87 20.02
N LEU A 291 4.86 -10.98 19.83
CA LEU A 291 3.92 -11.12 20.94
C LEU A 291 4.21 -12.38 21.76
N VAL A 292 4.59 -13.50 21.14
CA VAL A 292 5.00 -14.71 21.86
C VAL A 292 6.22 -14.45 22.76
N ALA A 293 7.24 -13.76 22.25
CA ALA A 293 8.42 -13.42 23.04
C ALA A 293 8.09 -12.51 24.25
N TYR A 294 7.27 -11.48 24.05
CA TYR A 294 6.81 -10.61 25.14
C TYR A 294 5.93 -11.35 26.14
N LYS A 295 5.00 -12.19 25.66
CA LYS A 295 4.14 -13.04 26.49
C LYS A 295 4.97 -13.89 27.44
N LEU A 296 6.00 -14.58 26.95
CA LEU A 296 6.87 -15.42 27.77
C LEU A 296 7.58 -14.62 28.88
N LYS A 297 8.09 -13.42 28.56
CA LYS A 297 8.70 -12.51 29.56
C LYS A 297 7.70 -12.09 30.63
N LEU A 298 6.49 -11.69 30.24
CA LEU A 298 5.44 -11.28 31.17
C LEU A 298 4.96 -12.43 32.06
N ILE A 299 4.85 -13.64 31.52
CA ILE A 299 4.52 -14.84 32.30
C ILE A 299 5.62 -15.08 33.35
N SER A 300 6.89 -15.03 32.96
CA SER A 300 8.01 -15.21 33.90
C SER A 300 8.01 -14.16 35.03
N TYR A 301 7.85 -12.88 34.69
CA TYR A 301 7.75 -11.82 35.70
C TYR A 301 6.55 -11.97 36.62
N TYR A 302 5.39 -12.35 36.07
CA TYR A 302 4.19 -12.60 36.86
C TYR A 302 4.39 -13.78 37.81
N ARG A 303 4.98 -14.89 37.35
CA ARG A 303 5.35 -16.03 38.20
C ARG A 303 6.25 -15.62 39.37
N CYS A 304 7.24 -14.75 39.15
CA CYS A 304 8.13 -14.29 40.21
C CYS A 304 7.52 -13.27 41.19
N ALA A 305 6.53 -12.49 40.75
CA ALA A 305 5.85 -11.51 41.59
C ALA A 305 4.93 -12.16 42.64
N TYR A 306 4.40 -13.35 42.34
CA TYR A 306 3.53 -14.12 43.22
C TYR A 306 4.33 -15.09 44.06
N ARG A 307 4.40 -14.84 45.37
CA ARG A 307 5.22 -15.62 46.30
C ARG A 307 4.35 -16.26 47.40
N CYS A 308 4.70 -17.49 47.76
CA CYS A 308 4.27 -18.18 48.98
C CYS A 308 5.35 -17.97 50.05
N TYR A 309 4.96 -17.37 51.18
CA TYR A 309 5.85 -17.09 52.32
C TYR A 309 5.20 -17.54 53.61
N MET A 310 6.00 -17.92 54.60
CA MET A 310 5.49 -18.32 55.91
C MET A 310 5.13 -17.09 56.75
N SER A 311 3.91 -17.02 57.29
CA SER A 311 3.48 -15.94 58.18
C SER A 311 2.32 -16.38 59.07
N ASN A 312 2.40 -16.14 60.38
CA ASN A 312 1.36 -16.46 61.36
C ASN A 312 0.89 -17.92 61.30
N SER A 313 1.82 -18.88 61.23
CA SER A 313 1.52 -20.33 61.19
C SER A 313 0.79 -20.83 59.95
N CYS A 314 0.75 -20.03 58.89
CA CYS A 314 0.26 -20.45 57.57
C CYS A 314 1.25 -19.97 56.49
N LEU A 315 1.36 -20.71 55.38
CA LEU A 315 1.89 -20.09 54.17
C LEU A 315 0.83 -19.18 53.57
N ARG A 316 1.21 -17.92 53.37
CA ARG A 316 0.37 -16.89 52.77
C ARG A 316 0.80 -16.64 51.35
N PHE A 317 -0.20 -16.39 50.51
CA PHE A 317 -0.02 -16.00 49.13
C PHE A 317 -0.06 -14.47 49.03
N TYR A 318 1.03 -13.86 48.58
CA TYR A 318 1.08 -12.41 48.39
C TYR A 318 1.64 -12.07 47.01
N LYS A 319 1.04 -11.03 46.44
CA LYS A 319 1.48 -10.42 45.21
C LYS A 319 2.35 -9.21 45.56
N LYS A 320 3.65 -9.25 45.28
CA LYS A 320 4.45 -8.03 45.29
C LYS A 320 3.96 -7.13 44.15
N SER A 321 3.85 -5.82 44.38
CA SER A 321 3.25 -4.84 43.46
C SER A 321 3.76 -5.00 42.02
N TYR A 322 2.99 -5.71 41.20
CA TYR A 322 3.27 -5.84 39.78
C TYR A 322 2.61 -4.64 39.09
N TYR A 323 3.42 -3.62 38.77
CA TYR A 323 3.00 -2.60 37.83
C TYR A 323 2.91 -3.26 36.46
N SER A 324 1.69 -3.49 35.99
CA SER A 324 1.47 -4.00 34.65
C SER A 324 1.94 -2.97 33.64
N SER A 325 3.18 -3.09 33.17
CA SER A 325 3.68 -2.43 31.97
C SER A 325 3.04 -2.99 30.69
N CYS A 326 1.84 -3.58 30.78
CA CYS A 326 1.00 -3.95 29.64
C CYS A 326 0.61 -2.75 28.76
N ARG A 327 0.83 -1.51 29.21
CA ARG A 327 0.66 -0.31 28.38
C ARG A 327 1.52 -0.34 27.10
N SER A 328 2.58 -1.14 27.05
CA SER A 328 3.50 -1.24 25.90
C SER A 328 3.46 -2.59 25.18
N LEU A 329 2.43 -3.43 25.38
CA LEU A 329 2.24 -4.61 24.55
C LEU A 329 1.84 -4.18 23.13
N GLY A 330 2.86 -3.99 22.28
CA GLY A 330 2.69 -3.99 20.84
C GLY A 330 1.83 -2.86 20.30
N CYS A 331 2.08 -1.63 20.73
CA CYS A 331 1.60 -0.44 20.02
C CYS A 331 2.35 -0.33 18.68
N TRP A 332 1.95 -1.16 17.71
CA TRP A 332 2.57 -1.31 16.40
C TRP A 332 1.89 -0.42 15.35
N TYR A 333 1.48 0.77 15.77
CA TYR A 333 1.10 1.89 14.89
C TYR A 333 2.22 2.28 13.90
N ARG A 334 3.43 1.72 14.02
CA ARG A 334 4.51 1.89 13.01
C ARG A 334 4.24 1.22 11.67
N TYR A 335 3.16 0.47 11.53
CA TYR A 335 2.65 -0.02 10.24
C TYR A 335 1.31 0.62 9.89
N THR A 336 1.05 1.85 10.38
CA THR A 336 0.22 2.75 9.60
C THR A 336 0.93 2.94 8.27
N SER A 337 0.56 2.17 7.27
CA SER A 337 0.87 2.49 5.89
C SER A 337 0.30 3.89 5.69
N SER A 338 1.18 4.89 5.74
CA SER A 338 0.83 6.24 5.34
C SER A 338 0.23 6.12 3.94
N TYR A 339 -0.89 6.81 3.75
CA TYR A 339 -1.70 6.76 2.54
C TYR A 339 -0.96 7.45 1.38
N CYS A 340 0.21 6.93 1.00
CA CYS A 340 0.93 7.34 -0.20
C CYS A 340 0.35 6.54 -1.35
N VAL A 341 -0.89 6.85 -1.69
CA VAL A 341 -1.46 6.45 -2.96
C VAL A 341 -0.54 7.04 -4.04
N VAL A 342 0.08 6.17 -4.83
CA VAL A 342 0.91 6.58 -5.95
C VAL A 342 0.04 7.47 -6.85
N ARG A 343 0.32 8.78 -6.85
CA ARG A 343 -0.45 9.79 -7.59
C ARG A 343 -0.19 9.75 -9.10
N SER A 344 0.65 8.84 -9.59
CA SER A 344 0.88 8.66 -11.02
C SER A 344 -0.31 7.94 -11.64
N CYS A 345 -1.35 8.69 -12.00
CA CYS A 345 -2.42 8.19 -12.84
C CYS A 345 -2.02 8.41 -14.30
N LEU A 346 -1.85 7.32 -15.05
CA LEU A 346 -1.81 7.40 -16.51
C LEU A 346 -3.18 7.93 -16.99
N ARG A 347 -3.19 8.87 -17.93
CA ARG A 347 -4.44 9.33 -18.56
C ARG A 347 -4.84 8.36 -19.68
N PRO A 348 -6.13 8.25 -20.04
CA PRO A 348 -6.51 7.52 -21.24
C PRO A 348 -5.79 8.10 -22.46
N PHE A 349 -5.39 7.21 -23.39
CA PHE A 349 -4.70 7.63 -24.60
C PHE A 349 -5.58 8.56 -25.43
N TYR A 350 -5.00 9.67 -25.88
CA TYR A 350 -5.67 10.65 -26.71
C TYR A 350 -4.70 11.17 -27.77
N TYR A 351 -5.16 11.21 -29.02
CA TYR A 351 -4.44 11.82 -30.12
C TYR A 351 -5.26 13.02 -30.64
N PRO A 352 -4.71 14.24 -30.62
CA PRO A 352 -5.39 15.43 -31.11
C PRO A 352 -5.47 15.39 -32.64
N PHE A 353 -6.54 14.79 -33.16
CA PHE A 353 -6.78 14.71 -34.59
C PHE A 353 -7.23 16.07 -35.16
N SER A 354 -6.56 16.52 -36.22
CA SER A 354 -7.02 17.63 -37.06
C SER A 354 -7.06 17.16 -38.52
N PRO A 355 -8.21 17.19 -39.19
CA PRO A 355 -8.30 16.81 -40.59
C PRO A 355 -7.43 17.74 -41.45
N VAL A 356 -6.81 17.18 -42.49
CA VAL A 356 -6.04 17.96 -43.47
C VAL A 356 -7.00 18.87 -44.21
N SER A 357 -6.90 20.18 -43.95
CA SER A 357 -7.71 21.19 -44.61
C SER A 357 -6.84 22.09 -45.48
N PHE A 358 -7.33 22.37 -46.69
CA PHE A 358 -6.68 23.32 -47.59
C PHE A 358 -7.25 24.72 -47.33
N LYS A 359 -6.44 25.63 -46.79
CA LYS A 359 -6.83 27.04 -46.60
C LYS A 359 -6.48 27.85 -47.85
N GLY A 360 -7.41 28.70 -48.30
CA GLY A 360 -7.17 29.66 -49.39
C GLY A 360 -7.33 29.11 -50.81
N LEU A 361 -8.05 28.00 -51.00
CA LEU A 361 -8.43 27.54 -52.34
C LEU A 361 -9.30 28.59 -53.03
N LYS A 362 -8.81 29.17 -54.13
CA LYS A 362 -9.61 30.07 -54.97
C LYS A 362 -10.43 29.23 -55.95
N THR A 363 -11.75 29.27 -55.81
CA THR A 363 -12.67 28.66 -56.78
C THR A 363 -12.67 29.48 -58.07
N CYS A 364 -12.32 28.84 -59.20
CA CYS A 364 -12.42 29.47 -60.50
C CYS A 364 -13.66 28.91 -61.22
N ALA A 365 -14.63 29.77 -61.51
CA ALA A 365 -15.77 29.40 -62.37
C ALA A 365 -15.25 29.24 -63.81
N VAL A 366 -14.97 28.00 -64.21
CA VAL A 366 -14.37 27.68 -65.52
C VAL A 366 -15.17 28.30 -66.68
N ALA A 367 -16.49 28.25 -66.60
CA ALA A 367 -17.40 28.80 -67.61
C ALA A 367 -17.38 30.34 -67.71
N ALA A 368 -16.96 31.06 -66.66
CA ALA A 368 -16.96 32.53 -66.67
C ALA A 368 -15.69 33.14 -67.31
N VAL A 369 -14.65 32.33 -67.56
CA VAL A 369 -13.30 32.83 -67.92
C VAL A 369 -12.80 32.27 -69.25
N VAL A 370 -13.39 31.20 -69.77
CA VAL A 370 -13.05 30.66 -71.10
C VAL A 370 -14.02 31.25 -72.11
N ARG A 371 -13.54 32.19 -72.94
CA ARG A 371 -14.25 32.51 -74.19
C ARG A 371 -13.91 31.39 -75.17
N ASP A 372 -14.91 30.70 -75.69
CA ASP A 372 -14.67 29.83 -76.85
C ASP A 372 -14.06 30.70 -77.95
N GLY A 373 -13.05 30.22 -78.68
CA GLY A 373 -12.25 30.96 -79.66
C GLY A 373 -13.02 31.64 -80.82
N ALA A 374 -14.35 31.73 -80.71
CA ALA A 374 -15.29 32.46 -81.54
C ALA A 374 -14.90 33.94 -81.77
N PHE A 375 -14.13 34.56 -80.88
CA PHE A 375 -13.68 35.96 -81.06
C PHE A 375 -12.78 36.13 -82.30
N ILE A 376 -12.03 35.10 -82.71
CA ILE A 376 -11.20 35.14 -83.93
C ILE A 376 -12.09 35.30 -85.16
N LYS A 377 -13.13 34.46 -85.28
CA LYS A 377 -14.13 34.54 -86.36
C LYS A 377 -14.86 35.88 -86.37
N GLU A 378 -15.16 36.44 -85.19
CA GLU A 378 -15.79 37.76 -85.06
C GLU A 378 -14.89 38.88 -85.62
N HIS A 379 -13.59 38.86 -85.35
CA HIS A 379 -12.64 39.85 -85.88
C HIS A 379 -12.42 39.70 -87.39
N GLU A 380 -12.41 38.48 -87.92
CA GLU A 380 -12.35 38.24 -89.37
C GLU A 380 -13.58 38.81 -90.11
N LEU A 381 -14.78 38.62 -89.54
CA LEU A 381 -16.02 39.19 -90.09
C LEU A 381 -15.98 40.72 -90.11
N LYS A 382 -15.60 41.36 -88.98
CA LYS A 382 -15.48 42.83 -88.90
C LYS A 382 -14.47 43.41 -89.91
N MET A 383 -13.35 42.71 -90.14
CA MET A 383 -12.37 43.09 -91.15
C MET A 383 -12.98 43.06 -92.56
N GLU A 384 -13.69 41.98 -92.93
CA GLU A 384 -14.31 41.88 -94.25
C GLU A 384 -15.43 42.91 -94.46
N GLU A 385 -16.19 43.25 -93.42
CA GLU A 385 -17.17 44.34 -93.46
C GLU A 385 -16.51 45.70 -93.70
N ALA A 386 -15.42 46.02 -93.00
CA ALA A 386 -14.67 47.25 -93.21
C ALA A 386 -14.10 47.34 -94.64
N ILE A 387 -13.55 46.25 -95.16
CA ILE A 387 -13.04 46.19 -96.55
C ILE A 387 -14.18 46.46 -97.55
N LYS A 388 -15.35 45.84 -97.37
CA LYS A 388 -16.52 46.08 -98.22
C LYS A 388 -16.92 47.56 -98.23
N GLU A 389 -16.92 48.22 -97.07
CA GLU A 389 -17.23 49.64 -96.96
C GLU A 389 -16.22 50.52 -97.72
N TYR A 390 -14.92 50.24 -97.59
CA TYR A 390 -13.87 50.97 -98.32
C TYR A 390 -13.96 50.78 -99.84
N ILE A 391 -14.25 49.56 -100.31
CA ILE A 391 -14.48 49.29 -101.74
C ILE A 391 -15.66 50.12 -102.26
N LYS A 392 -16.75 50.17 -101.50
CA LYS A 392 -17.93 50.97 -101.85
C LYS A 392 -17.59 52.47 -101.97
N LYS A 393 -16.93 53.05 -100.96
CA LYS A 393 -16.52 54.47 -100.97
C LYS A 393 -15.62 54.81 -102.16
N PHE A 394 -14.67 53.94 -102.49
CA PHE A 394 -13.80 54.15 -103.64
C PHE A 394 -14.55 54.05 -104.97
N GLY A 395 -15.52 53.14 -105.09
CA GLY A 395 -16.40 53.05 -106.26
C GLY A 395 -17.17 54.35 -106.50
N GLU A 396 -17.69 54.97 -105.43
CA GLU A 396 -18.37 56.27 -105.49
C GLU A 396 -17.42 57.40 -105.93
N TRP A 397 -16.18 57.42 -105.41
CA TRP A 397 -15.16 58.40 -105.81
C TRP A 397 -14.72 58.23 -107.26
N LYS A 398 -14.55 57.00 -107.74
CA LYS A 398 -14.20 56.68 -109.13
C LYS A 398 -15.24 57.26 -110.10
N THR A 399 -16.52 57.12 -109.77
CA THR A 399 -17.63 57.68 -110.57
C THR A 399 -17.57 59.21 -110.59
N LYS A 400 -17.36 59.86 -109.44
CA LYS A 400 -17.21 61.32 -109.36
C LYS A 400 -16.03 61.83 -110.17
N TRP A 401 -14.87 61.16 -110.08
CA TRP A 401 -13.69 61.54 -110.86
C TRP A 401 -13.90 61.38 -112.37
N ALA A 402 -14.58 60.32 -112.81
CA ALA A 402 -14.90 60.14 -114.23
C ALA A 402 -15.82 61.27 -114.76
N GLN A 403 -16.79 61.72 -113.96
CA GLN A 403 -17.63 62.87 -114.28
C GLN A 403 -16.80 64.15 -114.37
N TYR A 404 -15.98 64.46 -113.36
CA TYR A 404 -15.10 65.63 -113.39
C TYR A 404 -14.15 65.62 -114.59
N HIS A 405 -13.55 64.48 -114.94
CA HIS A 405 -12.71 64.37 -116.13
C HIS A 405 -13.46 64.73 -117.41
N THR A 406 -14.73 64.32 -117.53
CA THR A 406 -15.57 64.63 -118.69
C THR A 406 -15.87 66.13 -118.76
N GLU A 407 -16.27 66.74 -117.64
CA GLU A 407 -16.52 68.18 -117.54
C GLU A 407 -15.27 69.01 -117.85
N TYR A 408 -14.11 68.60 -117.32
CA TYR A 408 -12.82 69.26 -117.59
C TYR A 408 -12.44 69.17 -119.06
N CYS A 409 -12.62 68.01 -119.71
CA CYS A 409 -12.35 67.87 -121.14
C CYS A 409 -13.26 68.79 -121.98
N ASN A 410 -14.54 68.92 -121.61
CA ASN A 410 -15.47 69.81 -122.28
C ASN A 410 -15.05 71.27 -122.13
N LYS A 411 -14.72 71.72 -120.91
CA LYS A 411 -14.22 73.09 -120.67
C LYS A 411 -12.90 73.35 -121.40
N TYR A 412 -11.99 72.38 -121.42
CA TYR A 412 -10.72 72.50 -122.15
C TYR A 412 -10.94 72.67 -123.66
N ASN A 413 -11.88 71.90 -124.24
CA ASN A 413 -12.28 72.04 -125.63
C ASN A 413 -12.88 73.43 -125.93
N GLU A 414 -13.74 73.93 -125.04
CA GLU A 414 -14.36 75.27 -125.12
C GLU A 414 -13.28 76.37 -125.17
N ILE A 415 -12.32 76.33 -124.25
CA ILE A 415 -11.23 77.33 -124.15
C ILE A 415 -10.38 77.34 -125.42
N ILE A 416 -10.01 76.16 -125.94
CA ILE A 416 -9.23 76.08 -127.18
C ILE A 416 -10.04 76.59 -128.36
N LYS A 417 -11.32 76.23 -128.45
CA LYS A 417 -12.22 76.73 -129.51
C LYS A 417 -12.27 78.25 -129.51
N GLN A 418 -12.51 78.87 -128.35
CA GLN A 418 -12.56 80.34 -128.23
C GLN A 418 -11.23 81.00 -128.64
N ARG A 419 -10.09 80.43 -128.23
CA ARG A 419 -8.76 80.93 -128.66
C ARG A 419 -8.56 80.83 -130.17
N HIS A 420 -8.97 79.73 -130.78
CA HIS A 420 -8.85 79.53 -132.22
C HIS A 420 -9.77 80.46 -133.01
N GLU A 421 -11.03 80.65 -132.57
CA GLU A 421 -11.96 81.61 -133.17
C GLU A 421 -11.44 83.06 -133.08
N TRP A 422 -10.85 83.43 -131.94
CA TRP A 422 -10.19 84.72 -131.79
C TRP A 422 -9.02 84.88 -132.77
N HIS A 423 -8.19 83.85 -132.93
CA HIS A 423 -7.05 83.89 -133.85
C HIS A 423 -7.49 83.99 -135.32
N ILE A 424 -8.56 83.29 -135.72
CA ILE A 424 -9.14 83.40 -137.06
C ILE A 424 -9.62 84.84 -137.31
N LYS A 425 -10.35 85.44 -136.36
CA LYS A 425 -10.80 86.84 -136.46
C LYS A 425 -9.63 87.81 -136.56
N TYR A 426 -8.58 87.59 -135.78
CA TYR A 426 -7.36 88.39 -135.81
C TYR A 426 -6.69 88.36 -137.19
N VAL A 427 -6.48 87.17 -137.77
CA VAL A 427 -5.88 87.02 -139.11
C VAL A 427 -6.78 87.64 -140.19
N THR A 428 -8.10 87.45 -140.09
CA THR A 428 -9.08 88.07 -141.00
C THR A 428 -8.98 89.59 -140.99
N SER A 429 -8.86 90.18 -139.79
CA SER A 429 -8.73 91.63 -139.62
C SER A 429 -7.41 92.17 -140.20
N GLN A 430 -6.32 91.40 -140.11
CA GLN A 430 -5.05 91.79 -140.74
C GLN A 430 -5.16 91.87 -142.27
N TYR A 431 -5.85 90.92 -142.90
CA TYR A 431 -6.05 90.97 -144.35
C TYR A 431 -6.91 92.16 -144.78
N ILE A 432 -7.96 92.49 -144.03
CA ILE A 432 -8.78 93.69 -144.27
C ILE A 432 -7.91 94.96 -144.24
N CYS A 433 -7.05 95.10 -143.22
CA CYS A 433 -6.13 96.24 -143.13
C CYS A 433 -5.15 96.31 -144.32
N ILE A 434 -4.63 95.16 -144.78
CA ILE A 434 -3.67 95.10 -145.90
C ILE A 434 -4.33 95.49 -147.22
N ASN A 435 -5.57 95.06 -147.46
CA ASN A 435 -6.28 95.35 -148.70
C ASN A 435 -6.80 96.79 -148.76
N ASN A 436 -6.83 97.50 -147.63
CA ASN A 436 -7.46 98.80 -147.45
C ASN A 436 -8.95 98.80 -147.94
N SER A 437 -9.59 97.63 -147.79
CA SER A 437 -10.97 97.32 -148.21
C SER A 437 -11.49 96.16 -147.36
N GLU A 438 -12.81 96.13 -147.11
CA GLU A 438 -13.48 95.03 -146.40
C GLU A 438 -13.58 93.75 -147.25
N GLU A 439 -13.37 93.82 -148.57
CA GLU A 439 -13.40 92.66 -149.44
C GLU A 439 -12.08 91.88 -149.43
N LEU A 440 -12.16 90.62 -148.99
CA LEU A 440 -11.08 89.65 -149.06
C LEU A 440 -10.98 89.05 -150.47
N THR A 441 -9.76 88.87 -150.96
CA THR A 441 -9.52 88.12 -152.20
C THR A 441 -9.84 86.64 -151.99
N ASP A 442 -10.14 85.92 -153.08
CA ASP A 442 -10.51 84.50 -152.98
C ASP A 442 -9.36 83.63 -152.46
N GLU A 443 -8.11 84.03 -152.72
CA GLU A 443 -6.91 83.41 -152.12
C GLU A 443 -6.86 83.58 -150.59
N GLN A 444 -7.19 84.78 -150.07
CA GLN A 444 -7.23 85.04 -148.63
C GLN A 444 -8.38 84.28 -147.94
N LYS A 445 -9.54 84.14 -148.60
CA LYS A 445 -10.65 83.32 -148.10
C LYS A 445 -10.26 81.84 -148.04
N ALA A 446 -9.56 81.33 -149.05
CA ALA A 446 -9.05 79.96 -149.06
C ALA A 446 -8.02 79.72 -147.94
N GLU A 447 -7.14 80.69 -147.68
CA GLU A 447 -6.13 80.58 -146.61
C GLU A 447 -6.76 80.64 -145.20
N ILE A 448 -7.77 81.50 -144.99
CA ILE A 448 -8.55 81.51 -143.74
C ILE A 448 -9.31 80.19 -143.55
N ALA A 449 -9.89 79.62 -144.61
CA ALA A 449 -10.57 78.34 -144.55
C ALA A 449 -9.59 77.20 -144.19
N LYS A 450 -8.40 77.20 -144.79
CA LYS A 450 -7.33 76.25 -144.50
C LYS A 450 -6.84 76.39 -143.05
N LEU A 451 -6.56 77.60 -142.59
CA LEU A 451 -6.18 77.88 -141.19
C LEU A 451 -7.27 77.45 -140.21
N THR A 452 -8.54 77.69 -140.54
CA THR A 452 -9.69 77.26 -139.73
C THR A 452 -9.72 75.74 -139.58
N GLN A 453 -9.46 75.01 -140.66
CA GLN A 453 -9.43 73.55 -140.65
C GLN A 453 -8.21 73.03 -139.86
N GLU A 454 -7.02 73.59 -140.05
CA GLU A 454 -5.82 73.22 -139.28
C GLU A 454 -5.99 73.45 -137.78
N LEU A 455 -6.58 74.60 -137.39
CA LEU A 455 -6.88 74.90 -135.99
C LEU A 455 -7.95 73.97 -135.41
N LYS A 456 -8.94 73.55 -136.21
CA LYS A 456 -9.95 72.57 -135.80
C LYS A 456 -9.31 71.20 -135.55
N ASP A 457 -8.40 70.77 -136.41
CA ASP A 457 -7.69 69.49 -136.27
C ASP A 457 -6.73 69.51 -135.08
N LYS A 458 -5.98 70.60 -134.89
CA LYS A 458 -5.13 70.81 -133.69
C LYS A 458 -5.94 70.78 -132.39
N ARG A 459 -7.16 71.36 -132.36
CA ARG A 459 -8.05 71.30 -131.21
C ARG A 459 -8.48 69.86 -130.91
N VAL A 460 -8.96 69.13 -131.93
CA VAL A 460 -9.41 67.74 -131.75
C VAL A 460 -8.27 66.87 -131.22
N ALA A 461 -7.07 67.01 -131.78
CA ALA A 461 -5.88 66.28 -131.32
C ALA A 461 -5.51 66.64 -129.86
N ALA A 462 -5.51 67.92 -129.49
CA ALA A 462 -5.17 68.38 -128.15
C ALA A 462 -6.18 67.88 -127.09
N VAL A 463 -7.48 67.95 -127.39
CA VAL A 463 -8.55 67.46 -126.50
C VAL A 463 -8.47 65.94 -126.34
N LEU A 464 -8.19 65.21 -127.43
CA LEU A 464 -8.02 63.76 -127.38
C LEU A 464 -6.80 63.37 -126.53
N ALA A 465 -5.65 64.02 -126.73
CA ALA A 465 -4.44 63.76 -125.94
C ALA A 465 -4.67 64.02 -124.44
N TYR A 466 -5.38 65.10 -124.10
CA TYR A 466 -5.72 65.44 -122.71
C TYR A 466 -6.69 64.43 -122.09
N LYS A 467 -7.72 64.01 -122.84
CA LYS A 467 -8.68 62.96 -122.42
C LYS A 467 -7.96 61.64 -122.13
N THR A 468 -7.03 61.22 -122.99
CA THR A 468 -6.24 60.01 -122.79
C THR A 468 -5.37 60.08 -121.53
N LYS A 469 -4.75 61.24 -121.26
CA LYS A 469 -3.94 61.44 -120.04
C LYS A 469 -4.77 61.30 -118.75
N LEU A 470 -5.98 61.86 -118.72
CA LEU A 470 -6.87 61.77 -117.56
C LEU A 470 -7.39 60.33 -117.34
N VAL A 471 -7.69 59.58 -118.41
CA VAL A 471 -8.06 58.16 -118.31
C VAL A 471 -6.90 57.34 -117.74
N ALA A 472 -5.66 57.57 -118.18
CA ALA A 472 -4.49 56.86 -117.67
C ALA A 472 -4.28 57.06 -116.16
N LEU A 473 -4.47 58.29 -115.66
CA LEU A 473 -4.39 58.59 -114.22
C LEU A 473 -5.46 57.84 -113.40
N LEU A 474 -6.68 57.71 -113.94
CA LEU A 474 -7.77 57.01 -113.26
C LEU A 474 -7.51 55.49 -113.18
N VAL A 475 -6.92 54.91 -114.23
CA VAL A 475 -6.50 53.49 -114.23
C VAL A 475 -5.38 53.24 -113.22
N ASP A 476 -4.34 54.08 -113.21
CA ASP A 476 -3.23 53.97 -112.24
C ASP A 476 -3.72 54.07 -110.79
N CYS A 477 -4.61 55.03 -110.49
CA CYS A 477 -5.18 55.18 -109.16
C CYS A 477 -6.02 53.96 -108.74
N THR A 478 -6.80 53.39 -109.67
CA THR A 478 -7.60 52.17 -109.44
C THR A 478 -6.70 50.97 -109.13
N ALA A 479 -5.59 50.81 -109.86
CA ALA A 479 -4.62 49.75 -109.62
C ALA A 479 -3.95 49.88 -108.24
N LYS A 480 -3.50 51.09 -107.87
CA LYS A 480 -2.89 51.38 -106.57
C LYS A 480 -3.85 51.10 -105.40
N PHE A 481 -5.11 51.50 -105.52
CA PHE A 481 -6.12 51.26 -104.50
C PHE A 481 -6.40 49.76 -104.31
N THR A 482 -6.54 49.02 -105.42
CA THR A 482 -6.77 47.57 -105.38
C THR A 482 -5.62 46.83 -104.69
N LYS A 483 -4.37 47.22 -105.00
CA LYS A 483 -3.18 46.69 -104.34
C LYS A 483 -3.18 46.99 -102.84
N SER A 484 -3.49 48.22 -102.45
CA SER A 484 -3.53 48.64 -101.04
C SER A 484 -4.55 47.85 -100.20
N ILE A 485 -5.74 47.56 -100.76
CA ILE A 485 -6.73 46.70 -100.10
C ILE A 485 -6.22 45.28 -99.89
N GLY A 486 -5.57 44.71 -100.90
CA GLY A 486 -4.97 43.36 -100.79
C GLY A 486 -3.93 43.29 -99.68
N GLU A 487 -3.01 44.26 -99.64
CA GLU A 487 -1.98 44.36 -98.59
C GLU A 487 -2.57 44.57 -97.19
N TYR A 488 -3.62 45.41 -97.06
CA TYR A 488 -4.31 45.61 -95.80
C TYR A 488 -4.98 44.32 -95.29
N ARG A 489 -5.68 43.60 -96.17
CA ARG A 489 -6.33 42.32 -95.84
C ARG A 489 -5.31 41.30 -95.31
N GLU A 490 -4.19 41.13 -95.99
CA GLU A 490 -3.13 40.18 -95.56
C GLU A 490 -2.53 40.56 -94.20
N LYS A 491 -2.20 41.84 -93.99
CA LYS A 491 -1.63 42.32 -92.71
C LYS A 491 -2.59 42.11 -91.55
N VAL A 492 -3.88 42.42 -91.72
CA VAL A 492 -4.88 42.27 -90.66
C VAL A 492 -5.15 40.79 -90.37
N LYS A 493 -5.24 39.93 -91.39
CA LYS A 493 -5.37 38.48 -91.18
C LYS A 493 -4.18 37.90 -90.41
N ALA A 494 -2.96 38.30 -90.76
CA ALA A 494 -1.76 37.87 -90.04
C ALA A 494 -1.81 38.31 -88.56
N TYR A 495 -2.24 39.53 -88.29
CA TYR A 495 -2.37 40.04 -86.92
C TYR A 495 -3.45 39.30 -86.11
N ILE A 496 -4.63 39.06 -86.70
CA ILE A 496 -5.71 38.27 -86.07
C ILE A 496 -5.22 36.86 -85.72
N LYS A 497 -4.44 36.23 -86.61
CA LYS A 497 -3.83 34.93 -86.36
C LYS A 497 -2.88 34.97 -85.15
N THR A 498 -2.04 35.99 -85.03
CA THR A 498 -1.15 36.17 -83.87
C THR A 498 -1.93 36.29 -82.55
N ILE A 499 -3.09 36.95 -82.56
CA ILE A 499 -3.96 37.02 -81.37
C ILE A 499 -4.49 35.62 -81.01
N GLY A 500 -4.89 34.82 -82.01
CA GLY A 500 -5.32 33.44 -81.82
C GLY A 500 -4.21 32.56 -81.22
N ASP A 501 -3.02 32.59 -81.79
CA ASP A 501 -1.86 31.82 -81.30
C ASP A 501 -1.50 32.20 -79.84
N ASN A 502 -1.55 33.49 -79.50
CA ASN A 502 -1.32 33.98 -78.14
C ASN A 502 -2.40 33.49 -77.16
N TYR A 503 -3.67 33.45 -77.59
CA TYR A 503 -4.76 32.92 -76.77
C TYR A 503 -4.56 31.44 -76.45
N ASP A 504 -4.25 30.63 -77.46
CA ASP A 504 -4.02 29.19 -77.29
C ASP A 504 -2.81 28.92 -76.39
N ALA A 505 -1.73 29.71 -76.53
CA ALA A 505 -0.58 29.63 -75.63
C ALA A 505 -0.96 29.95 -74.16
N CYS A 506 -1.80 30.95 -73.93
CA CYS A 506 -2.31 31.29 -72.60
C CYS A 506 -3.19 30.18 -72.01
N VAL A 507 -4.09 29.59 -72.82
CA VAL A 507 -4.94 28.46 -72.41
C VAL A 507 -4.08 27.26 -72.03
N LYS A 508 -3.10 26.90 -72.86
CA LYS A 508 -2.17 25.80 -72.57
C LYS A 508 -1.40 26.03 -71.26
N LYS A 509 -0.80 27.22 -71.09
CA LYS A 509 -0.09 27.59 -69.85
C LYS A 509 -0.97 27.47 -68.61
N ARG A 510 -2.24 27.86 -68.71
CA ARG A 510 -3.22 27.72 -67.63
C ARG A 510 -3.51 26.25 -67.31
N THR A 511 -3.76 25.42 -68.32
CA THR A 511 -3.98 23.97 -68.16
C THR A 511 -2.79 23.30 -67.47
N ASP A 512 -1.57 23.60 -67.92
CA ASP A 512 -0.35 23.08 -67.32
C ASP A 512 -0.19 23.54 -65.86
N SER A 513 -0.53 24.80 -65.57
CA SER A 513 -0.50 25.34 -64.20
C SER A 513 -1.51 24.67 -63.27
N ILE A 514 -2.72 24.35 -63.76
CA ILE A 514 -3.75 23.63 -63.01
C ILE A 514 -3.29 22.19 -62.73
N ALA A 515 -2.72 21.51 -63.72
CA ALA A 515 -2.18 20.16 -63.56
C ALA A 515 -1.06 20.14 -62.51
N ALA A 516 -0.09 21.06 -62.61
CA ALA A 516 0.99 21.19 -61.64
C ALA A 516 0.48 21.49 -60.21
N TYR A 517 -0.55 22.34 -60.10
CA TYR A 517 -1.18 22.63 -58.81
C TYR A 517 -1.86 21.41 -58.20
N ARG A 518 -2.60 20.62 -59.01
CA ARG A 518 -3.21 19.35 -58.56
C ARG A 518 -2.17 18.36 -58.06
N THR A 519 -1.06 18.19 -58.79
CA THR A 519 0.05 17.32 -58.35
C THR A 519 0.61 17.78 -57.00
N LYS A 520 0.87 19.08 -56.83
CA LYS A 520 1.33 19.64 -55.54
C LYS A 520 0.35 19.38 -54.38
N LEU A 521 -0.96 19.50 -54.63
CA LEU A 521 -1.98 19.21 -53.61
C LEU A 521 -1.97 17.74 -53.19
N VAL A 522 -1.88 16.82 -54.16
CA VAL A 522 -1.81 15.37 -53.88
C VAL A 522 -0.54 15.04 -53.09
N THR A 523 0.62 15.55 -53.50
CA THR A 523 1.88 15.34 -52.76
C THR A 523 1.82 15.90 -51.34
N TYR A 524 1.26 17.10 -51.15
CA TYR A 524 1.10 17.70 -49.82
C TYR A 524 0.19 16.86 -48.92
N TYR A 525 -0.95 16.39 -49.47
CA TYR A 525 -1.87 15.53 -48.74
C TYR A 525 -1.20 14.21 -48.32
N GLN A 526 -0.49 13.55 -49.25
CA GLN A 526 0.25 12.31 -48.96
C GLN A 526 1.29 12.52 -47.84
N ALA A 527 2.13 13.55 -47.97
CA ALA A 527 3.17 13.86 -46.98
C ALA A 527 2.59 14.16 -45.58
N LYS A 528 1.42 14.82 -45.51
CA LYS A 528 0.73 15.07 -44.24
C LYS A 528 0.14 13.79 -43.64
N LYS A 529 -0.39 12.90 -44.48
CA LYS A 529 -0.91 11.60 -44.06
C LYS A 529 0.22 10.70 -43.51
N ASP A 530 1.35 10.65 -44.19
CA ASP A 530 2.52 9.89 -43.75
C ASP A 530 3.08 10.42 -42.42
N ALA A 531 3.25 11.73 -42.29
CA ALA A 531 3.70 12.34 -41.03
C ALA A 531 2.73 12.10 -39.86
N MET A 532 1.42 12.06 -40.13
CA MET A 532 0.42 11.71 -39.12
C MET A 532 0.52 10.23 -38.72
N TYR A 533 0.75 9.34 -39.68
CA TYR A 533 0.96 7.91 -39.42
C TYR A 533 2.15 7.69 -38.48
N ASP A 534 3.31 8.26 -38.79
CA ASP A 534 4.52 8.13 -37.98
C ASP A 534 4.31 8.66 -36.55
N SER A 535 3.67 9.83 -36.42
CA SER A 535 3.34 10.44 -35.13
C SER A 535 2.39 9.59 -34.28
N ILE A 536 1.36 8.99 -34.90
CA ILE A 536 0.43 8.08 -34.19
C ILE A 536 1.18 6.85 -33.69
N VAL A 537 2.04 6.26 -34.54
CA VAL A 537 2.80 5.06 -34.20
C VAL A 537 3.75 5.33 -33.03
N GLU A 538 4.50 6.42 -33.06
CA GLU A 538 5.43 6.82 -32.00
C GLU A 538 4.72 7.03 -30.66
N LEU A 539 3.65 7.84 -30.63
CA LEU A 539 2.90 8.14 -29.41
C LEU A 539 2.22 6.90 -28.82
N LYS A 540 1.69 6.02 -29.69
CA LYS A 540 1.10 4.74 -29.28
C LYS A 540 2.13 3.87 -28.54
N PHE A 541 3.34 3.70 -29.08
CA PHE A 541 4.37 2.90 -28.43
C PHE A 541 4.85 3.51 -27.11
N ALA A 542 5.04 4.83 -27.05
CA ALA A 542 5.39 5.53 -25.82
C ALA A 542 4.33 5.37 -24.71
N HIS A 543 3.05 5.43 -25.09
CA HIS A 543 1.94 5.21 -24.16
C HIS A 543 1.86 3.76 -23.67
N LEU A 544 2.07 2.78 -24.55
CA LEU A 544 2.10 1.36 -24.19
C LEU A 544 3.26 1.03 -23.22
N ASP A 545 4.43 1.62 -23.42
CA ASP A 545 5.56 1.49 -22.49
C ASP A 545 5.23 2.12 -21.11
N SER A 546 4.64 3.31 -21.13
CA SER A 546 4.16 3.99 -19.91
C SER A 546 3.10 3.17 -19.17
N TYR A 547 2.21 2.49 -19.91
CA TYR A 547 1.20 1.59 -19.35
C TYR A 547 1.82 0.37 -18.67
N LYS A 548 2.81 -0.29 -19.30
CA LYS A 548 3.53 -1.40 -18.67
C LYS A 548 4.26 -0.97 -17.39
N LYS A 549 4.96 0.18 -17.43
CA LYS A 549 5.63 0.77 -16.26
C LYS A 549 4.65 1.10 -15.14
N PHE A 550 3.49 1.65 -15.48
CA PHE A 550 2.41 1.92 -14.54
C PHE A 550 1.94 0.63 -13.84
N LEU A 551 1.63 -0.43 -14.59
CA LEU A 551 1.21 -1.71 -14.01
C LEU A 551 2.31 -2.30 -13.10
N LYS A 552 3.58 -2.11 -13.45
CA LYS A 552 4.70 -2.56 -12.62
C LYS A 552 4.76 -1.89 -11.23
N THR A 553 4.15 -0.72 -11.07
CA THR A 553 4.05 -0.08 -9.74
C THR A 553 3.09 -0.78 -8.78
N PHE A 554 2.19 -1.62 -9.30
CA PHE A 554 1.22 -2.39 -8.49
C PHE A 554 1.61 -3.85 -8.32
N HIS A 555 2.47 -4.40 -9.18
CA HIS A 555 2.79 -5.83 -9.20
C HIS A 555 4.27 -6.09 -8.92
N ASP A 556 4.52 -7.01 -7.99
CA ASP A 556 5.88 -7.42 -7.59
C ASP A 556 6.59 -8.29 -8.65
N GLY A 557 7.89 -8.50 -8.45
CA GLY A 557 8.77 -9.32 -9.31
C GLY A 557 9.54 -8.50 -10.34
N ASP A 558 10.34 -9.14 -11.20
CA ASP A 558 11.00 -8.48 -12.34
C ASP A 558 10.09 -8.50 -13.58
N ASP A 559 9.38 -9.60 -13.79
CA ASP A 559 8.38 -9.75 -14.86
C ASP A 559 6.96 -9.43 -14.38
N LEU A 560 6.07 -9.07 -15.31
CA LEU A 560 4.65 -8.91 -15.00
C LEU A 560 3.96 -10.29 -14.93
N PRO A 561 2.99 -10.48 -14.02
CA PRO A 561 2.18 -11.70 -13.97
C PRO A 561 1.45 -11.99 -15.28
N THR A 562 1.11 -13.25 -15.53
CA THR A 562 0.46 -13.72 -16.77
C THR A 562 -0.84 -12.99 -17.07
N GLU A 563 -1.67 -12.77 -16.06
CA GLU A 563 -2.96 -12.07 -16.15
C GLU A 563 -2.74 -10.61 -16.55
N VAL A 564 -1.69 -9.98 -15.99
CA VAL A 564 -1.30 -8.60 -16.30
C VAL A 564 -0.79 -8.50 -17.73
N ASN A 565 0.04 -9.44 -18.18
CA ASN A 565 0.48 -9.50 -19.58
C ASN A 565 -0.68 -9.72 -20.54
N THR A 566 -1.65 -10.56 -20.18
CA THR A 566 -2.87 -10.79 -20.98
C THR A 566 -3.69 -9.51 -21.13
N MET A 567 -3.84 -8.73 -20.05
CA MET A 567 -4.48 -7.42 -20.11
C MET A 567 -3.68 -6.41 -20.95
N VAL A 568 -2.35 -6.42 -20.86
CA VAL A 568 -1.47 -5.58 -21.70
C VAL A 568 -1.66 -5.89 -23.18
N VAL A 569 -1.75 -7.16 -23.56
CA VAL A 569 -2.02 -7.56 -24.95
C VAL A 569 -3.40 -7.07 -25.40
N ALA A 570 -4.44 -7.24 -24.58
CA ALA A 570 -5.78 -6.76 -24.89
C ALA A 570 -5.82 -5.23 -25.05
N TYR A 571 -5.16 -4.48 -24.16
CA TYR A 571 -5.08 -3.01 -24.25
C TYR A 571 -4.27 -2.56 -25.47
N THR A 572 -3.23 -3.30 -25.84
CA THR A 572 -2.48 -3.09 -27.07
C THR A 572 -3.38 -3.24 -28.30
N GLY A 573 -4.20 -4.30 -28.35
CA GLY A 573 -5.20 -4.49 -29.40
C GLY A 573 -6.21 -3.33 -29.49
N LYS A 574 -6.74 -2.87 -28.34
CA LYS A 574 -7.64 -1.71 -28.28
C LYS A 574 -7.00 -0.45 -28.87
N LEU A 575 -5.76 -0.15 -28.50
CA LEU A 575 -5.05 1.03 -28.98
C LEU A 575 -4.71 0.94 -30.47
N VAL A 576 -4.33 -0.26 -30.96
CA VAL A 576 -4.11 -0.49 -32.39
C VAL A 576 -5.40 -0.24 -33.18
N SER A 577 -6.53 -0.77 -32.72
CA SER A 577 -7.84 -0.52 -33.35
C SER A 577 -8.17 0.97 -33.38
N TYR A 578 -8.05 1.66 -32.24
CA TYR A 578 -8.29 3.11 -32.16
C TYR A 578 -7.42 3.92 -33.11
N CYS A 579 -6.13 3.59 -33.21
CA CYS A 579 -5.20 4.25 -34.13
C CYS A 579 -5.57 3.99 -35.60
N ASN A 580 -5.95 2.75 -35.93
CA ASN A 580 -6.39 2.39 -37.28
C ASN A 580 -7.69 3.11 -37.67
N ASP A 581 -8.64 3.25 -36.75
CA ASP A 581 -9.90 3.98 -36.97
C ASP A 581 -9.65 5.48 -37.23
N LEU A 582 -8.66 6.07 -36.55
CA LEU A 582 -8.22 7.45 -36.83
C LEU A 582 -7.60 7.57 -38.21
N LEU A 583 -6.73 6.62 -38.59
CA LEU A 583 -6.08 6.61 -39.90
C LEU A 583 -7.08 6.37 -41.05
N ALA A 584 -8.14 5.60 -40.82
CA ALA A 584 -9.19 5.37 -41.80
C ALA A 584 -10.06 6.62 -42.06
N LYS A 585 -10.10 7.56 -41.11
CA LYS A 585 -10.78 8.86 -41.26
C LYS A 585 -9.95 9.90 -42.03
N CYS A 586 -8.68 9.60 -42.34
CA CYS A 586 -7.73 10.48 -43.03
C CYS A 586 -7.66 10.20 -44.52
#